data_AF-A0A7Z9KZK5-F1
#
_entry.id   AF-A0A7Z9KZK5-F1
#
_cell.length_a   1.000
_cell.length_b   1.000
_cell.length_c   1.000
_cell.angle_alpha   90.00
_cell.angle_beta   90.00
_cell.angle_gamma   90.00
#
_symmetry.space_group_name_H-M   'P 1'
#
loop_
_entity.id
_entity.type
_entity.pdbx_description
1 polymer ?
#
loop_
_entity_poly.entity_id
_entity_poly.type
_entity_poly.pdbx_seq_one_letter_code
_entity_poly.pdbx_strand_id
1 'polypeptide(L)'
;MTKNPTPDFRFARPPWVIAFAFDGGTIPNYSAKMWQMLSLHFSPDDGLTRQRLIELRRRLNWSRAMASAVLATAEGSIAKWEDGTRSFSGPTRRLINLLFHLFLEPEKARHGLDLIFWHRSDECIDFYQSVFAPQGDNEKEERVAKAT
;
A
#
# COMPACT_ATOMS: atom_id res chain seq x y z
N MET A 1 -36.35 23.84 1.67
CA MET A 1 -35.49 22.68 1.41
C MET A 1 -34.69 22.95 0.14
N THR A 2 -33.52 23.56 0.28
CA THR A 2 -32.62 23.88 -0.82
C THR A 2 -31.81 22.63 -1.17
N LYS A 3 -32.05 22.07 -2.36
CA LYS A 3 -31.21 21.02 -2.95
C LYS A 3 -29.81 21.60 -3.13
N ASN A 4 -28.85 21.15 -2.31
CA ASN A 4 -27.44 21.42 -2.58
C ASN A 4 -27.09 20.82 -3.95
N PRO A 5 -26.45 21.56 -4.86
CA PRO A 5 -26.01 20.99 -6.12
C PRO A 5 -24.92 19.95 -5.82
N THR A 6 -25.20 18.71 -6.18
CA THR A 6 -24.22 17.63 -6.17
C THR A 6 -23.01 18.09 -6.98
N PRO A 7 -21.78 18.03 -6.44
CA PRO A 7 -20.61 18.49 -7.17
C PRO A 7 -20.47 17.70 -8.48
N ASP A 8 -20.29 18.45 -9.57
CA ASP A 8 -20.13 17.91 -10.93
C ASP A 8 -18.75 17.24 -11.05
N PHE A 9 -18.69 15.99 -10.63
CA PHE A 9 -17.55 15.13 -10.90
C PHE A 9 -17.54 14.81 -12.40
N ARG A 10 -16.65 15.44 -13.18
CA ARG A 10 -16.42 15.11 -14.59
C ARG A 10 -15.95 13.66 -14.84
N PHE A 11 -15.71 12.91 -13.77
CA PHE A 11 -15.80 11.46 -13.77
C PHE A 11 -17.01 11.08 -12.93
N ALA A 12 -18.20 11.08 -13.55
CA ALA A 12 -19.40 10.54 -12.90
C ALA A 12 -19.00 9.18 -12.35
N ARG A 13 -19.00 8.99 -11.02
CA ARG A 13 -18.87 7.66 -10.42
C ARG A 13 -20.03 6.87 -11.03
N PRO A 14 -19.79 6.00 -12.02
CA PRO A 14 -20.89 5.32 -12.67
C PRO A 14 -21.63 4.54 -11.59
N PRO A 15 -22.96 4.44 -11.63
CA PRO A 15 -23.75 3.84 -10.55
C PRO A 15 -23.40 2.36 -10.26
N TRP A 16 -22.55 1.74 -11.09
CA TRP A 16 -22.03 0.38 -10.95
C TRP A 16 -20.61 0.28 -10.38
N VAL A 17 -19.92 1.38 -10.07
CA VAL A 17 -18.61 1.31 -9.39
C VAL A 17 -18.85 0.97 -7.91
N ILE A 18 -18.62 -0.29 -7.57
CA ILE A 18 -18.49 -0.73 -6.17
C ILE A 18 -17.31 0.05 -5.60
N ALA A 19 -17.52 0.79 -4.52
CA ALA A 19 -16.44 1.50 -3.84
C ALA A 19 -16.25 0.88 -2.45
N PHE A 20 -15.00 0.62 -2.07
CA PHE A 20 -14.69 0.11 -0.75
C PHE A 20 -14.39 1.28 0.17
N ALA A 21 -15.10 1.34 1.30
CA ALA A 21 -14.78 2.26 2.38
C ALA A 21 -13.66 1.68 3.24
N PHE A 22 -12.67 2.51 3.53
CA PHE A 22 -11.58 2.22 4.45
C PHE A 22 -11.45 3.38 5.43
N ASP A 23 -10.71 3.17 6.52
CA ASP A 23 -10.37 4.25 7.44
C ASP A 23 -9.64 5.35 6.65
N GLY A 24 -10.30 6.50 6.49
CA GLY A 24 -9.78 7.65 5.75
C GLY A 24 -10.28 7.81 4.31
N GLY A 25 -11.02 6.89 3.68
CA GLY A 25 -11.48 7.19 2.31
C GLY A 25 -12.28 6.11 1.59
N THR A 26 -12.67 6.41 0.36
CA THR A 26 -13.33 5.45 -0.54
C THR A 26 -12.50 5.24 -1.80
N ILE A 27 -12.18 4.00 -2.12
CA ILE A 27 -11.44 3.63 -3.34
C ILE A 27 -12.36 2.84 -4.29
N PRO A 28 -12.33 3.10 -5.61
CA PRO A 28 -13.04 2.27 -6.57
C PRO A 28 -12.60 0.80 -6.51
N ASN A 29 -13.56 -0.12 -6.66
CA ASN A 29 -13.26 -1.53 -6.87
C ASN A 29 -12.78 -1.74 -8.30
N TYR A 30 -11.48 -1.96 -8.45
CA TYR A 30 -10.88 -2.22 -9.74
C TYR A 30 -11.01 -3.67 -10.18
N SER A 31 -10.85 -3.90 -11.49
CA SER A 31 -10.67 -5.26 -12.01
C SER A 31 -9.39 -5.89 -11.45
N ALA A 32 -9.32 -7.22 -11.41
CA ALA A 32 -8.13 -7.94 -10.94
C ALA A 32 -6.84 -7.49 -11.67
N LYS A 33 -6.92 -7.25 -12.98
CA LYS A 33 -5.79 -6.76 -13.80
C LYS A 33 -5.31 -5.38 -13.34
N MET A 34 -6.24 -4.47 -13.06
CA MET A 34 -5.91 -3.13 -12.58
C MET A 34 -5.32 -3.15 -11.17
N TRP A 35 -5.86 -3.99 -10.27
CA TRP A 35 -5.26 -4.19 -8.95
C TRP A 35 -3.83 -4.71 -9.04
N GLN A 36 -3.55 -5.65 -9.95
CA GLN A 36 -2.20 -6.16 -10.18
C GLN A 36 -1.26 -5.07 -10.72
N MET A 37 -1.72 -4.26 -11.69
CA MET A 37 -0.93 -3.15 -12.22
C MET A 37 -0.57 -2.12 -11.13
N LEU A 38 -1.55 -1.72 -10.32
CA LEU A 38 -1.31 -0.85 -9.18
C LEU A 38 -0.31 -1.50 -8.20
N SER A 39 -0.53 -2.76 -7.85
CA SER A 39 0.35 -3.48 -6.93
C SER A 39 1.81 -3.54 -7.41
N LEU A 40 2.03 -3.70 -8.72
CA LEU A 40 3.39 -3.72 -9.29
C LEU A 40 4.09 -2.37 -9.16
N HIS A 41 3.37 -1.26 -9.31
CA HIS A 41 3.94 0.09 -9.20
C HIS A 41 4.50 0.37 -7.80
N PHE A 42 3.86 -0.18 -6.76
CA PHE A 42 4.29 -0.01 -5.38
C PHE A 42 5.26 -1.11 -4.91
N SER A 43 5.61 -2.09 -5.76
CA SER A 43 6.49 -3.18 -5.35
C SER A 43 7.84 -2.65 -4.91
N PRO A 44 8.35 -3.08 -3.73
CA PRO A 44 9.70 -2.75 -3.33
C PRO A 44 10.70 -3.39 -4.29
N ASP A 45 11.85 -2.76 -4.43
CA ASP A 45 12.97 -3.35 -5.17
C ASP A 45 13.67 -4.45 -4.34
N ASP A 46 14.64 -5.11 -4.96
CA ASP A 46 15.43 -6.16 -4.31
C ASP A 46 16.32 -5.63 -3.18
N GLY A 47 16.75 -4.35 -3.25
CA GLY A 47 17.57 -3.72 -2.24
C GLY A 47 16.81 -3.53 -0.92
N LEU A 48 15.63 -2.93 -0.97
CA LEU A 48 14.77 -2.74 0.18
C LEU A 48 14.28 -4.09 0.74
N THR A 49 13.93 -5.03 -0.14
CA THR A 49 13.50 -6.37 0.29
C THR A 49 14.62 -7.12 1.02
N ARG A 50 15.88 -7.00 0.54
CA ARG A 50 17.06 -7.56 1.20
C ARG A 50 17.30 -6.92 2.57
N GLN A 51 17.25 -5.59 2.66
CA GLN A 51 17.42 -4.88 3.94
C GLN A 51 16.39 -5.35 4.97
N ARG A 52 15.12 -5.45 4.57
CA ARG A 52 14.03 -5.95 5.42
C ARG A 52 14.24 -7.41 5.84
N LEU A 53 14.70 -8.29 4.94
CA LEU A 53 15.05 -9.67 5.30
C LEU A 53 16.15 -9.73 6.37
N ILE A 54 17.21 -8.96 6.21
CA ILE A 54 18.34 -8.92 7.16
C ILE A 54 17.87 -8.39 8.51
N GLU A 55 17.10 -7.30 8.52
CA GLU A 55 16.60 -6.69 9.74
C GLU A 55 15.64 -7.63 10.48
N LEU A 56 14.67 -8.22 9.77
CA LEU A 56 13.74 -9.19 10.33
C LEU A 56 14.49 -10.35 11.00
N ARG A 57 15.51 -10.90 10.32
CA ARG A 57 16.33 -11.99 10.86
C ARG A 57 17.10 -11.57 12.11
N ARG A 58 17.68 -10.37 12.13
CA ARG A 58 18.43 -9.87 13.29
C ARG A 58 17.52 -9.62 14.48
N ARG A 59 16.39 -8.95 14.27
CA ARG A 59 15.44 -8.61 15.34
C ARG A 59 14.79 -9.84 15.97
N LEU A 60 14.51 -10.85 15.16
CA LEU A 60 13.88 -12.10 15.63
C LEU A 60 14.90 -13.20 15.94
N ASN A 61 16.20 -12.91 15.89
CA ASN A 61 17.29 -13.87 16.09
C ASN A 61 17.19 -15.14 15.21
N TRP A 62 16.70 -15.00 13.98
CA TRP A 62 16.58 -16.13 13.06
C TRP A 62 17.92 -16.49 12.43
N SER A 63 18.34 -17.73 12.62
CA SER A 63 19.42 -18.32 11.81
C SER A 63 19.02 -18.41 10.33
N ARG A 64 20.00 -18.56 9.43
CA ARG A 64 19.70 -18.71 7.99
C ARG A 64 18.83 -19.93 7.72
N ALA A 65 19.07 -21.02 8.46
CA ALA A 65 18.27 -22.23 8.37
C ALA A 65 16.81 -21.99 8.79
N MET A 66 16.58 -21.29 9.91
CA MET A 66 15.23 -20.96 10.35
C MET A 66 14.51 -20.06 9.34
N ALA A 67 15.18 -19.02 8.83
CA ALA A 67 14.61 -18.16 7.81
C ALA A 67 14.28 -18.92 6.52
N SER A 68 15.11 -19.91 6.13
CA SER A 68 14.80 -20.79 4.99
C SER A 68 13.53 -21.59 5.22
N ALA A 69 13.34 -22.13 6.42
CA ALA A 69 12.13 -22.89 6.77
C ALA A 69 10.88 -22.01 6.78
N VAL A 70 10.95 -20.83 7.41
CA VAL A 70 9.83 -19.86 7.46
C VAL A 70 9.41 -19.41 6.05
N LEU A 71 10.39 -19.14 5.17
CA LEU A 71 10.13 -18.68 3.81
C LEU A 71 9.95 -19.82 2.80
N ALA A 72 9.92 -21.08 3.26
CA ALA A 72 9.83 -22.28 2.43
C ALA A 72 10.79 -22.25 1.22
N THR A 73 12.05 -21.88 1.44
CA THR A 73 13.05 -21.73 0.38
C THR A 73 14.18 -22.75 0.50
N ALA A 74 14.84 -23.01 -0.63
CA ALA A 74 15.95 -23.95 -0.70
C ALA A 74 17.16 -23.47 0.12
N GLU A 75 17.99 -24.42 0.55
CA GLU A 75 19.23 -24.16 1.26
C GLU A 75 20.13 -23.18 0.51
N GLY A 76 20.79 -22.27 1.25
CA GLY A 76 21.64 -21.23 0.69
C GLY A 76 20.90 -20.05 0.02
N SER A 77 19.58 -20.13 -0.20
CA SER A 77 18.82 -19.02 -0.80
C SER A 77 18.88 -17.75 0.04
N ILE A 78 18.78 -17.88 1.36
CA ILE A 78 18.89 -16.75 2.29
C ILE A 78 20.25 -16.05 2.13
N ALA A 79 21.35 -16.80 2.09
CA ALA A 79 22.68 -16.21 1.91
C ALA A 79 22.79 -15.45 0.58
N LYS A 80 22.30 -16.03 -0.51
CA LYS A 80 22.31 -15.42 -1.86
C LYS A 80 21.40 -14.18 -1.98
N TRP A 81 20.36 -14.11 -1.16
CA TRP A 81 19.50 -12.93 -1.09
C TRP A 81 20.15 -11.81 -0.26
N GLU A 82 20.78 -12.17 0.86
CA GLU A 82 21.51 -11.25 1.74
C GLU A 82 22.77 -10.67 1.07
N ASP A 83 23.48 -11.44 0.26
CA ASP A 83 24.65 -10.96 -0.49
C ASP A 83 24.26 -10.24 -1.80
N GLY A 84 23.03 -10.42 -2.26
CA GLY A 84 22.50 -9.81 -3.47
C GLY A 84 22.86 -10.48 -4.78
N THR A 85 23.40 -11.69 -4.74
CA THR A 85 23.70 -12.52 -5.91
C THR A 85 22.46 -13.19 -6.52
N ARG A 86 21.31 -13.12 -5.83
CA ARG A 86 20.03 -13.63 -6.31
C ARG A 86 18.90 -12.62 -6.09
N SER A 87 18.02 -12.49 -7.09
CA SER A 87 16.78 -11.72 -6.99
C SER A 87 15.67 -12.46 -6.25
N PHE A 88 14.69 -11.71 -5.77
CA PHE A 88 13.49 -12.26 -5.13
C PHE A 88 12.40 -12.55 -6.15
N SER A 89 11.69 -13.67 -5.97
CA SER A 89 10.43 -13.90 -6.68
C SER A 89 9.34 -12.96 -6.12
N GLY A 90 8.30 -12.67 -6.91
CA GLY A 90 7.15 -11.89 -6.44
C GLY A 90 6.53 -12.41 -5.14
N PRO A 91 6.20 -13.72 -5.03
CA PRO A 91 5.69 -14.31 -3.80
C PRO A 91 6.66 -14.21 -2.62
N THR A 92 7.95 -14.49 -2.82
CA THR A 92 8.97 -14.37 -1.76
C THR A 92 9.06 -12.93 -1.26
N ARG A 93 9.11 -11.97 -2.19
CA ARG A 93 9.12 -10.54 -1.87
C ARG A 93 7.91 -10.18 -1.04
N ARG A 94 6.71 -10.63 -1.44
CA ARG A 94 5.47 -10.38 -0.69
C ARG A 94 5.52 -10.95 0.72
N LEU A 95 5.96 -12.20 0.88
CA LEU A 95 6.04 -12.82 2.19
C LEU A 95 7.04 -12.13 3.11
N ILE A 96 8.25 -11.82 2.65
CA ILE A 96 9.27 -11.11 3.46
C ILE A 96 8.74 -9.77 3.93
N ASN A 97 8.16 -8.98 3.03
CA ASN A 97 7.64 -7.66 3.38
C ASN A 97 6.43 -7.77 4.32
N LEU A 98 5.54 -8.75 4.11
CA LEU A 98 4.43 -8.99 5.04
C LEU A 98 4.94 -9.32 6.45
N LEU A 99 5.87 -10.27 6.58
CA LEU A 99 6.44 -10.64 7.89
C LEU A 99 7.16 -9.46 8.54
N PHE A 100 7.90 -8.67 7.76
CA PHE A 100 8.55 -7.45 8.25
C PHE A 100 7.53 -6.51 8.92
N HIS A 101 6.44 -6.17 8.24
CA HIS A 101 5.46 -5.25 8.83
C HIS A 101 4.68 -5.92 9.96
N LEU A 102 4.30 -7.20 9.87
CA LEU A 102 3.61 -7.86 10.98
C LEU A 102 4.42 -7.89 12.29
N PHE A 103 5.74 -8.04 12.22
CA PHE A 103 6.58 -8.16 13.40
C PHE A 103 7.23 -6.84 13.85
N LEU A 104 7.59 -5.96 12.91
CA LEU A 104 8.41 -4.78 13.19
C LEU A 104 7.69 -3.44 12.96
N GLU A 105 6.64 -3.42 12.14
CA GLU A 105 5.84 -2.22 11.84
C GLU A 105 4.34 -2.56 11.73
N PRO A 106 3.73 -3.18 12.77
CA PRO A 106 2.38 -3.76 12.70
C PRO A 106 1.30 -2.73 12.38
N GLU A 107 1.53 -1.47 12.74
CA GLU A 107 0.68 -0.34 12.40
C GLU A 107 0.51 -0.11 10.89
N LYS A 108 1.40 -0.65 10.05
CA LYS A 108 1.32 -0.56 8.58
C LYS A 108 0.68 -1.78 7.91
N ALA A 109 0.22 -2.77 8.69
CA ALA A 109 -0.41 -4.00 8.18
C ALA A 109 -1.86 -4.11 8.66
N ARG A 110 -2.68 -3.09 8.36
CA ARG A 110 -4.02 -2.91 8.93
C ARG A 110 -5.10 -3.67 8.17
N HIS A 111 -5.02 -3.66 6.84
CA HIS A 111 -6.06 -4.20 5.96
C HIS A 111 -5.51 -4.67 4.61
N GLY A 112 -6.36 -5.33 3.81
CA GLY A 112 -5.97 -5.93 2.53
C GLY A 112 -5.32 -4.96 1.52
N LEU A 113 -5.66 -3.66 1.58
CA LEU A 113 -5.01 -2.66 0.73
C LEU A 113 -3.52 -2.50 1.04
N ASP A 114 -3.09 -2.68 2.29
CA ASP A 114 -1.67 -2.62 2.63
C ASP A 114 -0.91 -3.73 1.92
N LEU A 115 -1.54 -4.90 1.77
CA LEU A 115 -0.93 -5.98 0.99
C LEU A 115 -0.83 -5.61 -0.49
N ILE A 116 -1.86 -5.01 -1.06
CA ILE A 116 -1.89 -4.60 -2.47
C ILE A 116 -0.83 -3.51 -2.73
N PHE A 117 -0.77 -2.49 -1.89
CA PHE A 117 0.10 -1.32 -2.04
C PHE A 117 1.42 -1.43 -1.27
N TRP A 118 1.81 -2.64 -0.84
CA TRP A 118 3.09 -2.88 -0.16
C TRP A 118 3.32 -2.00 1.07
N HIS A 119 2.28 -1.86 1.88
CA HIS A 119 2.25 -1.10 3.14
C HIS A 119 2.42 0.41 2.94
N ARG A 120 2.05 0.90 1.76
CA ARG A 120 2.00 2.32 1.37
C ARG A 120 0.57 2.73 1.01
N SER A 121 -0.43 2.17 1.70
CA SER A 121 -1.85 2.45 1.41
C SER A 121 -2.22 3.90 1.72
N ASP A 122 -1.58 4.54 2.72
CA ASP A 122 -1.81 5.94 3.06
C ASP A 122 -1.51 6.86 1.87
N GLU A 123 -0.39 6.67 1.17
CA GLU A 123 -0.05 7.45 -0.03
C GLU A 123 -1.11 7.32 -1.13
N CYS A 124 -1.70 6.13 -1.23
CA CYS A 124 -2.76 5.87 -2.19
C CYS A 124 -4.06 6.55 -1.76
N ILE A 125 -4.43 6.45 -0.48
CA ILE A 125 -5.61 7.09 0.09
C ILE A 125 -5.49 8.61 -0.04
N ASP A 126 -4.35 9.20 0.30
CA ASP A 126 -4.06 10.63 0.17
C ASP A 126 -4.22 11.11 -1.27
N PHE A 127 -3.72 10.34 -2.24
CA PHE A 127 -3.93 10.61 -3.66
C PHE A 127 -5.42 10.62 -4.00
N TYR A 128 -6.18 9.57 -3.63
CA TYR A 128 -7.61 9.51 -3.90
C TYR A 128 -8.37 10.65 -3.19
N GLN A 129 -8.02 11.00 -1.97
CA GLN A 129 -8.59 12.16 -1.30
C GLN A 129 -8.29 13.43 -2.07
N SER A 130 -7.07 13.67 -2.53
CA SER A 130 -6.73 14.88 -3.29
C SER A 130 -7.48 15.01 -4.62
N VAL A 131 -7.75 13.88 -5.29
CA VAL A 131 -8.44 13.86 -6.60
C VAL A 131 -9.96 13.92 -6.44
N PHE A 132 -10.50 13.31 -5.38
CA PHE A 132 -11.94 13.15 -5.18
C PHE A 132 -12.52 14.00 -4.04
N ALA A 133 -11.70 14.75 -3.30
CA ALA A 133 -12.18 15.75 -2.34
C ALA A 133 -12.96 16.82 -3.12
N PRO A 134 -14.16 17.18 -2.66
CA PRO A 134 -14.91 18.26 -3.27
C PRO A 134 -14.09 19.56 -3.15
N GLN A 135 -13.82 20.23 -4.27
CA GLN A 135 -13.18 21.56 -4.33
C GLN A 135 -13.99 22.69 -3.62
N GLY A 136 -15.01 22.36 -2.82
CA GLY A 136 -16.02 23.30 -2.35
C GLY A 136 -15.70 24.06 -1.05
N ASP A 137 -14.67 23.69 -0.29
CA ASP A 137 -14.41 24.30 1.03
C ASP A 137 -13.25 25.32 1.03
N ASN A 138 -12.25 25.17 0.15
CA ASN A 138 -11.15 26.12 0.07
C ASN A 138 -11.56 27.49 -0.51
N GLU A 139 -12.61 27.55 -1.34
CA GLU A 139 -13.12 28.83 -1.88
C GLU A 139 -14.01 29.60 -0.89
N LYS A 140 -14.57 28.91 0.13
CA LYS A 140 -15.37 29.59 1.16
C LYS A 140 -14.50 30.29 2.19
N GLU A 141 -13.37 29.70 2.58
CA GLU A 141 -12.45 30.33 3.52
C GLU A 141 -11.76 31.56 2.91
N GLU A 142 -11.34 31.51 1.64
CA GLU A 142 -10.73 32.67 0.97
C GLU A 142 -11.70 33.85 0.75
N ARG A 143 -12.99 33.58 0.55
CA ARG A 143 -13.99 34.67 0.42
C ARG A 143 -14.33 35.31 1.76
N VAL A 144 -14.29 34.57 2.87
CA VAL A 144 -14.52 35.14 4.21
C VAL A 144 -13.31 35.97 4.66
N ALA A 145 -12.09 35.54 4.34
CA ALA A 145 -10.87 36.28 4.65
C ALA A 145 -10.70 37.59 3.85
N LYS A 146 -11.29 37.70 2.65
CA LYS A 146 -11.31 38.95 1.85
C LYS A 146 -12.52 39.85 2.10
N ALA A 147 -13.49 39.39 2.89
CA ALA A 147 -14.69 40.15 3.25
C ALA A 147 -14.65 40.71 4.69
N THR A 148 -13.51 40.59 5.37
CA THR A 148 -13.20 41.20 6.67
C THR A 148 -12.11 42.24 6.47
#